data_AF-A0A1Q3QSE3-F1
#
_entry.id   AF-A0A1Q3QSE3-F1
#
_cell.length_a   1.000
_cell.length_b   1.000
_cell.length_c   1.000
_cell.angle_alpha   90.00
_cell.angle_beta   90.00
_cell.angle_gamma   90.00
#
_symmetry.space_group_name_H-M   'P 1'
#
loop_
_entity.id
_entity.type
_entity.pdbx_description
1 polymer ?
#
loop_
_entity_poly.entity_id
_entity_poly.type
_entity_poly.pdbx_seq_one_letter_code
_entity_poly.pdbx_strand_id
1 'polypeptide(L)'
;MATLIQYIKRYRLLAILLLVVFLAIKGCELFPEATFTLANDSRLPKWVTLPQGFTQADVSVSMNYYALPWPRAQFILRDKNGHILKKENGKMRCRSPFELINHPQGFPSGYPAYEAITVNGITEIIEHRKIEPIFYVTDDPAVWKQYQSMGC
;
A
#
# COMPACT_ATOMS: atom_id res chain seq x y z
N MET A 1 32.40 43.34 -11.54
CA MET A 1 32.77 42.11 -10.81
C MET A 1 31.84 41.79 -9.63
N ALA A 2 31.41 42.76 -8.80
CA ALA A 2 30.50 42.51 -7.67
C ALA A 2 29.13 41.92 -8.08
N THR A 3 28.57 42.36 -9.20
CA THR A 3 27.26 41.90 -9.73
C THR A 3 27.27 40.44 -10.20
N LEU A 4 28.36 39.99 -10.84
CA LEU A 4 28.51 38.61 -11.32
C LEU A 4 28.65 37.61 -10.15
N ILE A 5 29.40 37.98 -9.11
CA ILE A 5 29.57 37.16 -7.90
C ILE A 5 28.24 37.04 -7.14
N GLN A 6 27.47 38.13 -7.08
CA GLN A 6 26.15 38.15 -6.45
C GLN A 6 25.11 37.32 -7.25
N TYR A 7 25.21 37.34 -8.57
CA TYR A 7 24.42 36.50 -9.48
C TYR A 7 24.75 35.01 -9.26
N ILE A 8 26.02 34.61 -9.31
CA ILE A 8 26.47 33.21 -9.07
C ILE A 8 26.05 32.71 -7.68
N LYS A 9 26.15 33.55 -6.64
CA LYS A 9 25.67 33.21 -5.29
C LYS A 9 24.16 32.98 -5.24
N ARG A 10 23.35 33.80 -5.94
CA ARG A 10 21.89 33.61 -6.07
C ARG A 10 21.53 32.29 -6.77
N TYR A 11 22.19 31.94 -7.88
CA TYR A 11 21.92 30.68 -8.57
C TYR A 11 22.32 29.45 -7.75
N ARG A 12 23.43 29.53 -7.01
CA ARG A 12 23.83 28.46 -6.07
C ARG A 12 22.81 28.30 -4.95
N LEU A 13 22.33 29.41 -4.36
CA LEU A 13 21.31 29.35 -3.32
C LEU A 13 20.00 28.73 -3.86
N LEU A 14 19.57 29.15 -5.04
CA LEU A 14 18.41 28.59 -5.74
C LEU A 14 18.56 27.09 -6.02
N ALA A 15 19.73 26.66 -6.51
CA ALA A 15 20.00 25.25 -6.78
C ALA A 15 19.96 24.39 -5.51
N ILE A 16 20.54 24.89 -4.40
CA ILE A 16 20.48 24.20 -3.10
C ILE A 16 19.03 24.11 -2.61
N LEU A 17 18.27 25.20 -2.73
CA LEU A 17 16.87 25.24 -2.29
C LEU A 17 15.99 24.28 -3.11
N LEU A 18 16.20 24.22 -4.44
CA LEU A 18 15.54 23.25 -5.31
C LEU A 18 15.93 21.81 -4.98
N LEU A 19 17.19 21.53 -4.66
CA LEU A 19 17.65 20.20 -4.25
C LEU A 19 17.00 19.76 -2.93
N VAL A 20 16.92 20.66 -1.94
CA VAL A 20 16.27 20.39 -0.65
C VAL A 20 14.78 20.12 -0.85
N VAL A 21 14.09 20.90 -1.68
CA VAL A 21 12.67 20.67 -2.03
C VAL A 21 12.50 19.33 -2.75
N PHE A 22 13.38 18.99 -3.71
CA PHE A 22 13.33 17.71 -4.41
C PHE A 22 13.53 16.51 -3.46
N LEU A 23 14.50 16.60 -2.55
CA LEU A 23 14.75 15.56 -1.54
C LEU A 23 13.59 15.43 -0.55
N ALA A 24 12.96 16.54 -0.14
CA ALA A 24 11.79 16.51 0.73
C ALA A 24 10.59 15.83 0.06
N ILE A 25 10.32 16.14 -1.22
CA ILE A 25 9.23 15.51 -2.00
C ILE A 25 9.51 14.01 -2.20
N LYS A 26 10.75 13.64 -2.52
CA LYS A 26 11.14 12.24 -2.75
C LYS A 26 11.21 11.42 -1.46
N GLY A 27 11.57 12.02 -0.34
CA GLY A 27 11.58 11.36 0.97
C GLY A 27 10.23 10.73 1.33
N CYS A 28 9.14 11.45 1.12
CA CYS A 28 7.78 10.93 1.38
C CYS A 28 7.37 9.79 0.45
N GLU A 29 8.02 9.63 -0.71
CA GLU A 29 7.79 8.51 -1.64
C GLU A 29 8.63 7.27 -1.28
N LEU A 30 9.72 7.46 -0.50
CA LEU A 30 10.66 6.41 -0.12
C LEU A 30 10.26 5.67 1.16
N PHE A 31 9.59 6.35 2.08
CA PHE A 31 9.17 5.75 3.35
C PHE A 31 7.70 5.34 3.30
N PRO A 32 7.38 4.04 3.39
CA PRO A 32 6.00 3.62 3.55
C PRO A 32 5.46 4.16 4.88
N GLU A 33 4.21 4.62 4.87
CA GLU A 33 3.51 5.04 6.08
C GLU A 33 3.32 3.85 7.02
N ALA A 34 2.97 2.70 6.44
CA ALA A 34 2.81 1.46 7.16
C ALA A 34 3.14 0.26 6.26
N THR A 35 3.64 -0.81 6.87
CA THR A 35 3.96 -2.07 6.20
C THR A 35 3.24 -3.20 6.92
N PHE A 36 2.51 -4.00 6.15
CA PHE A 36 1.72 -5.13 6.63
C PHE A 36 2.16 -6.40 5.92
N THR A 37 1.97 -7.54 6.58
CA THR A 37 2.25 -8.87 6.02
C THR A 37 0.95 -9.65 5.87
N LEU A 38 0.80 -10.39 4.78
CA LEU A 38 -0.35 -11.25 4.56
C LEU A 38 -0.35 -12.35 5.61
N ALA A 39 -1.50 -12.58 6.25
CA ALA A 39 -1.65 -13.65 7.23
C ALA A 39 -1.41 -15.03 6.57
N ASN A 40 -0.81 -15.96 7.32
CA ASN A 40 -0.49 -17.31 6.82
C ASN A 40 -1.74 -18.13 6.45
N ASP A 41 -2.86 -17.86 7.12
CA ASP A 41 -4.17 -18.49 6.89
C ASP A 41 -5.04 -17.71 5.88
N SER A 42 -4.60 -16.53 5.45
CA SER A 42 -5.25 -15.80 4.35
C SER A 42 -4.88 -16.44 3.02
N ARG A 43 -5.83 -16.44 2.07
CA ARG A 43 -5.50 -16.76 0.67
C ARG A 43 -4.56 -15.72 0.07
N LEU A 44 -3.84 -16.13 -0.98
CA LEU A 44 -3.12 -15.18 -1.83
C LEU A 44 -4.09 -14.28 -2.61
N PRO A 45 -3.66 -13.04 -2.94
CA PRO A 45 -4.39 -12.22 -3.90
C PRO A 45 -4.49 -12.91 -5.27
N LYS A 46 -5.66 -12.83 -5.91
CA LYS A 46 -6.01 -13.46 -7.19
C LYS A 46 -5.15 -12.98 -8.36
N TRP A 47 -4.53 -11.80 -8.25
CA TRP A 47 -3.58 -11.29 -9.24
C TRP A 47 -2.18 -11.90 -9.12
N VAL A 48 -1.90 -12.66 -8.05
CA VAL A 48 -0.63 -13.38 -7.87
C VAL A 48 -0.69 -14.71 -8.61
N THR A 49 0.20 -14.87 -9.59
CA THR A 49 0.50 -16.16 -10.20
C THR A 49 1.86 -16.64 -9.68
N LEU A 50 1.86 -17.81 -9.01
CA LEU A 50 3.10 -18.37 -8.49
C LEU A 50 3.93 -19.00 -9.63
N PRO A 51 5.26 -18.81 -9.65
CA PRO A 51 6.12 -19.52 -10.57
C PRO A 51 6.05 -21.04 -10.32
N GLN A 52 6.33 -21.83 -11.35
CA GLN A 52 6.32 -23.29 -11.24
C GLN A 52 7.28 -23.76 -10.12
N GLY A 53 6.77 -24.60 -9.23
CA GLY A 53 7.53 -25.14 -8.10
C GLY A 53 7.42 -24.36 -6.79
N PHE A 54 6.76 -23.21 -6.77
CA PHE A 54 6.42 -22.50 -5.52
C PHE A 54 5.04 -22.90 -5.03
N THR A 55 4.92 -23.15 -3.73
CA THR A 55 3.64 -23.24 -3.04
C THR A 55 3.34 -21.93 -2.29
N GLN A 56 2.10 -21.76 -1.81
CA GLN A 56 1.74 -20.61 -0.98
C GLN A 56 2.59 -20.51 0.29
N ALA A 57 3.04 -21.64 0.83
CA ALA A 57 3.90 -21.67 2.01
C ALA A 57 5.35 -21.23 1.73
N ASP A 58 5.78 -21.25 0.47
CA ASP A 58 7.12 -20.85 0.05
C ASP A 58 7.26 -19.36 -0.26
N VAL A 59 6.16 -18.60 -0.13
CA VAL A 59 6.12 -17.18 -0.45
C VAL A 59 5.53 -16.36 0.69
N SER A 60 5.94 -15.09 0.74
CA SER A 60 5.33 -14.08 1.60
C SER A 60 4.91 -12.88 0.77
N VAL A 61 3.78 -12.28 1.13
CA VAL A 61 3.30 -11.03 0.53
C VAL A 61 3.31 -9.97 1.61
N SER A 62 4.03 -8.88 1.37
CA SER A 62 3.90 -7.66 2.17
C SER A 62 3.20 -6.57 1.38
N MET A 63 2.55 -5.66 2.08
CA MET A 63 1.87 -4.51 1.52
C MET A 63 2.35 -3.24 2.22
N ASN A 64 2.75 -2.26 1.44
CA ASN A 64 3.19 -0.95 1.90
C ASN A 64 2.15 0.11 1.52
N TYR A 65 1.68 0.89 2.48
CA TYR A 65 0.87 2.08 2.19
C TYR A 65 1.74 3.31 2.03
N TYR A 66 1.36 4.15 1.08
CA TYR A 66 1.94 5.48 0.89
C TYR A 66 0.80 6.50 0.81
N ALA A 67 0.79 7.48 1.72
CA ALA A 67 -0.16 8.58 1.70
C ALA A 67 0.16 9.67 0.66
N LEU A 68 1.45 9.89 0.37
CA LEU A 68 1.92 11.01 -0.44
C LEU A 68 2.68 10.53 -1.69
N PRO A 69 2.53 11.21 -2.84
CA PRO A 69 1.60 12.31 -3.13
C PRO A 69 0.14 11.85 -3.41
N TRP A 70 -0.09 10.55 -3.59
CA TRP A 70 -1.42 9.96 -3.82
C TRP A 70 -1.53 8.63 -3.06
N PRO A 71 -2.69 8.31 -2.44
CA PRO A 71 -2.90 7.04 -1.77
C PRO A 71 -2.65 5.87 -2.72
N ARG A 72 -1.67 5.04 -2.38
CA ARG A 72 -1.35 3.81 -3.11
C ARG A 72 -0.89 2.73 -2.16
N ALA A 73 -1.17 1.49 -2.54
CA ALA A 73 -0.59 0.32 -1.92
C ALA A 73 0.49 -0.25 -2.85
N GLN A 74 1.59 -0.74 -2.30
CA GLN A 74 2.56 -1.53 -3.03
C GLN A 74 2.64 -2.91 -2.42
N PHE A 75 2.37 -3.93 -3.23
CA PHE A 75 2.54 -5.31 -2.84
C PHE A 75 3.92 -5.81 -3.26
N ILE A 76 4.56 -6.58 -2.37
CA ILE A 76 5.86 -7.18 -2.59
C ILE A 76 5.75 -8.67 -2.30
N LEU A 77 5.91 -9.48 -3.34
CA LEU A 77 6.00 -10.93 -3.26
C LEU A 77 7.46 -11.33 -3.05
N ARG A 78 7.74 -12.10 -2.01
CA ARG A 78 9.06 -12.64 -1.71
C ARG A 78 9.04 -14.16 -1.64
N ASP A 79 10.18 -14.79 -1.94
CA ASP A 79 10.41 -16.20 -1.64
C ASP A 79 10.69 -16.42 -0.14
N LYS A 80 10.80 -17.68 0.26
CA LYS A 80 11.17 -18.10 1.63
C LYS A 80 12.53 -17.58 2.11
N ASN A 81 13.42 -17.18 1.21
CA ASN A 81 14.74 -16.64 1.53
C ASN A 81 14.71 -15.10 1.63
N GLY A 82 13.55 -14.47 1.39
CA GLY A 82 13.37 -13.03 1.39
C GLY A 82 13.71 -12.34 0.06
N HIS A 83 14.06 -13.08 -0.99
CA HIS A 83 14.29 -12.49 -2.31
C HIS A 83 12.99 -11.99 -2.91
N ILE A 84 13.04 -10.79 -3.49
CA ILE A 84 11.88 -10.19 -4.13
C ILE A 84 11.63 -10.88 -5.46
N LEU A 85 10.51 -11.59 -5.56
CA LEU A 85 10.05 -12.22 -6.80
C LEU A 85 9.29 -11.20 -7.66
N LYS A 86 8.47 -10.35 -7.03
CA LYS A 86 7.62 -9.39 -7.74
C LYS A 86 7.27 -8.18 -6.88
N LYS A 87 7.12 -7.02 -7.50
CA LYS A 87 6.51 -5.82 -6.92
C LYS A 87 5.38 -5.34 -7.80
N GLU A 88 4.26 -5.01 -7.19
CA GLU A 88 3.08 -4.52 -7.90
C GLU A 88 2.48 -3.32 -7.16
N ASN A 89 2.08 -2.30 -7.91
CA ASN A 89 1.39 -1.15 -7.34
C ASN A 89 -0.12 -1.35 -7.46
N GLY A 90 -0.82 -1.21 -6.34
CA GLY A 90 -2.26 -1.23 -6.24
C GLY A 90 -2.84 0.18 -6.17
N LYS A 91 -3.94 0.39 -6.91
CA LYS A 91 -4.74 1.61 -6.85
C LYS A 91 -5.83 1.44 -5.81
N MET A 92 -5.81 2.30 -4.80
CA MET A 92 -6.88 2.45 -3.81
C MET A 92 -8.18 2.87 -4.52
N ARG A 93 -9.28 2.18 -4.25
CA ARG A 93 -10.59 2.48 -4.86
C ARG A 93 -11.35 3.54 -4.09
N CYS A 94 -11.43 3.35 -2.77
CA CYS A 94 -12.11 4.28 -1.87
C CYS A 94 -11.12 5.30 -1.29
N ARG A 95 -11.61 6.47 -0.86
CA ARG A 95 -10.77 7.54 -0.29
C ARG A 95 -10.27 7.21 1.12
N SER A 96 -10.95 6.31 1.81
CA SER A 96 -10.65 5.86 3.16
C SER A 96 -11.03 4.38 3.29
N PRO A 97 -10.51 3.69 4.32
CA PRO A 97 -11.06 2.43 4.75
C PRO A 97 -12.56 2.56 5.05
N PHE A 98 -13.28 1.45 4.96
CA PHE A 98 -14.69 1.36 5.33
C PHE A 98 -14.91 0.22 6.31
N GLU A 99 -15.98 0.32 7.10
CA GLU A 99 -16.43 -0.71 8.02
C GLU A 99 -17.73 -1.33 7.51
N LEU A 100 -18.00 -2.58 7.88
CA LEU A 100 -19.30 -3.19 7.61
C LEU A 100 -20.41 -2.46 8.38
N ILE A 101 -21.54 -2.20 7.71
CA ILE A 101 -22.75 -1.62 8.35
C ILE A 101 -23.17 -2.45 9.56
N ASN A 102 -23.14 -3.78 9.41
CA ASN A 102 -23.36 -4.72 10.51
C ASN A 102 -22.00 -5.11 11.10
N HIS A 103 -21.51 -4.29 12.02
CA HIS A 103 -20.19 -4.47 12.61
C HIS A 103 -20.09 -5.83 13.32
N PRO A 104 -19.12 -6.68 12.96
CA PRO A 104 -18.97 -7.98 13.60
C PRO A 104 -18.60 -7.81 15.09
N GLN A 105 -19.14 -8.70 15.94
CA GLN A 105 -18.83 -8.70 17.37
C GLN A 105 -17.41 -9.21 17.61
N GLY A 106 -16.77 -8.74 18.70
CA GLY A 106 -15.46 -9.22 19.14
C GLY A 106 -14.26 -8.45 18.56
N PHE A 107 -14.48 -7.41 17.77
CA PHE A 107 -13.43 -6.55 17.24
C PHE A 107 -13.37 -5.19 17.95
N PRO A 108 -12.17 -4.56 18.00
CA PRO A 108 -12.04 -3.22 18.57
C PRO A 108 -12.78 -2.18 17.71
N SER A 109 -13.07 -1.01 18.30
CA SER A 109 -13.69 0.10 17.57
C SER A 109 -12.83 0.51 16.37
N GLY A 110 -13.47 0.70 15.22
CA GLY A 110 -12.79 1.01 13.95
C GLY A 110 -12.30 -0.23 13.18
N TYR A 111 -12.63 -1.44 13.63
CA TYR A 111 -12.16 -2.68 13.05
C TYR A 111 -13.24 -3.78 13.04
N PRO A 112 -13.32 -4.65 12.02
CA PRO A 112 -12.39 -4.72 10.90
C PRO A 112 -12.56 -3.55 9.93
N ALA A 113 -11.42 -3.02 9.48
CA ALA A 113 -11.36 -1.98 8.46
C ALA A 113 -11.03 -2.61 7.11
N TYR A 114 -11.80 -2.24 6.09
CA TYR A 114 -11.69 -2.81 4.76
C TYR A 114 -11.20 -1.77 3.75
N GLU A 115 -10.36 -2.22 2.83
CA GLU A 115 -9.89 -1.40 1.73
C GLU A 115 -9.95 -2.17 0.41
N ALA A 116 -10.61 -1.58 -0.58
CA ALA A 116 -10.62 -2.13 -1.93
C ALA A 116 -9.43 -1.60 -2.74
N ILE A 117 -8.62 -2.53 -3.25
CA ILE A 117 -7.38 -2.22 -3.98
C ILE A 117 -7.35 -2.98 -5.30
N THR A 118 -7.14 -2.27 -6.40
CA THR A 118 -7.02 -2.89 -7.74
C THR A 118 -5.56 -3.00 -8.16
N VAL A 119 -5.14 -4.21 -8.52
CA VAL A 119 -3.83 -4.52 -9.10
C VAL A 119 -4.07 -5.24 -10.43
N ASN A 120 -3.46 -4.76 -11.53
CA ASN A 120 -3.58 -5.37 -12.87
C ASN A 120 -5.04 -5.68 -13.29
N GLY A 121 -5.98 -4.79 -12.95
CA GLY A 121 -7.41 -4.95 -13.28
C GLY A 121 -8.19 -5.87 -12.34
N ILE A 122 -7.54 -6.53 -11.38
CA ILE A 122 -8.18 -7.39 -10.38
C ILE A 122 -8.30 -6.60 -9.08
N THR A 123 -9.54 -6.41 -8.61
CA THR A 123 -9.82 -5.81 -7.30
C THR A 123 -9.77 -6.88 -6.22
N GLU A 124 -9.10 -6.56 -5.13
CA GLU A 124 -9.12 -7.31 -3.88
C GLU A 124 -9.63 -6.43 -2.75
N ILE A 125 -10.31 -7.03 -1.78
CA ILE A 125 -10.66 -6.36 -0.54
C ILE A 125 -9.70 -6.83 0.54
N ILE A 126 -8.90 -5.88 1.03
CA ILE A 126 -7.98 -6.08 2.13
C ILE A 126 -8.71 -5.82 3.43
N GLU A 127 -8.57 -6.75 4.38
CA GLU A 127 -9.18 -6.68 5.70
C GLU A 127 -8.07 -6.52 6.74
N HIS A 128 -8.16 -5.44 7.52
CA HIS A 128 -7.40 -5.23 8.74
C HIS A 128 -8.31 -5.54 9.91
N ARG A 129 -7.99 -6.55 10.72
CA ARG A 129 -8.86 -7.03 11.82
C ARG A 129 -8.68 -6.27 13.13
N LYS A 130 -7.51 -5.69 13.35
CA LYS A 130 -7.12 -4.96 14.57
C LYS A 130 -5.83 -4.18 14.29
N ILE A 131 -5.35 -3.44 15.28
CA ILE A 131 -4.10 -2.67 15.20
C ILE A 131 -2.89 -3.62 15.25
N GLU A 132 -2.58 -4.29 14.14
CA GLU A 132 -1.44 -5.19 13.98
C GLU A 132 -0.88 -5.12 12.55
N PRO A 133 0.40 -5.48 12.31
CA PRO A 133 1.01 -5.44 10.97
C PRO A 133 0.62 -6.65 10.12
N ILE A 134 -0.62 -7.11 10.22
CA ILE A 134 -1.16 -8.27 9.51
C ILE A 134 -2.40 -7.85 8.73
N PHE A 135 -2.48 -8.26 7.46
CA PHE A 135 -3.67 -8.09 6.64
C PHE A 135 -4.17 -9.42 6.09
N TYR A 136 -5.46 -9.44 5.76
CA TYR A 136 -6.13 -10.59 5.15
C TYR A 136 -6.72 -10.15 3.82
N VAL A 137 -6.92 -11.10 2.90
CA VAL A 137 -7.74 -10.88 1.72
C VAL A 137 -9.09 -11.55 1.94
N THR A 138 -10.16 -10.78 1.90
CA THR A 138 -11.50 -11.29 2.24
C THR A 138 -12.32 -11.62 0.99
N ASP A 139 -12.99 -12.77 1.04
CA ASP A 139 -14.04 -13.18 0.09
C ASP A 139 -15.44 -13.10 0.73
N ASP A 140 -15.57 -12.47 1.92
CA ASP A 140 -16.87 -12.35 2.60
C ASP A 140 -17.89 -11.68 1.67
N PRO A 141 -18.97 -12.38 1.27
CA PRO A 141 -19.97 -11.84 0.36
C PRO A 141 -20.64 -10.56 0.88
N ALA A 142 -20.77 -10.39 2.20
CA ALA A 142 -21.36 -9.20 2.79
C ALA A 142 -20.46 -7.97 2.56
N VAL A 143 -19.15 -8.13 2.73
CA VAL A 143 -18.16 -7.07 2.48
C VAL A 143 -18.16 -6.69 1.00
N TRP A 144 -18.14 -7.69 0.11
CA TRP A 144 -18.19 -7.46 -1.33
C TRP A 144 -19.47 -6.76 -1.79
N LYS A 145 -20.63 -7.18 -1.28
CA LYS A 145 -21.93 -6.56 -1.58
C LYS A 145 -21.96 -5.11 -1.12
N GLN A 146 -21.43 -4.82 0.06
CA GLN A 146 -21.37 -3.46 0.57
C GLN A 146 -20.43 -2.60 -0.28
N TYR A 147 -19.21 -3.06 -0.58
CA TYR A 147 -18.27 -2.35 -1.46
C TYR A 147 -18.93 -1.99 -2.81
N GLN A 148 -19.62 -2.94 -3.44
CA GLN A 148 -20.34 -2.71 -4.70
C GLN A 148 -21.43 -1.63 -4.58
N SER A 149 -22.11 -1.56 -3.43
CA SER A 149 -23.14 -0.54 -3.18
C SER A 149 -22.57 0.86 -2.93
N MET A 150 -21.33 0.95 -2.44
CA MET A 150 -20.67 2.23 -2.14
C MET A 150 -20.21 2.98 -3.40
N GLY A 151 -19.90 2.26 -4.48
CA GLY A 151 -19.55 2.87 -5.77
C GLY A 151 -18.22 3.64 -5.79
N CYS A 152 -17.28 3.27 -4.91
CA CYS A 152 -15.85 3.52 -5.12
C CYS A 152 -15.23 2.36 -5.95
#